data_AF-A0A9P9MHC3-F1
#
_entry.id   AF-A0A9P9MHC3-F1
#
_cell.length_a   1.000
_cell.length_b   1.000
_cell.length_c   1.000
_cell.angle_alpha   90.00
_cell.angle_beta   90.00
_cell.angle_gamma   90.00
#
_symmetry.space_group_name_H-M   'P 1'
#
loop_
_entity.id
_entity.type
_entity.pdbx_description
1 polymer ?
#
loop_
_entity_poly.entity_id
_entity_poly.type
_entity_poly.pdbx_seq_one_letter_code
_entity_poly.pdbx_strand_id
1 'polypeptide(L)'
;MADSPPQSPPIAVQDAAAVIEPDFIDNSESDSAYAKSLQTFTTSIGESVFNYKYENGRRYHAFHDGEYPLPNDEKEQERLDLLHHIFKLMLGGALYVAPLP
;
A
#
# COMPACT_ATOMS: atom_id res chain seq x y z
N MET A 1 19.07 -4.79 -50.71
CA MET A 1 17.80 -4.04 -50.66
C MET A 1 16.91 -4.65 -49.59
N ALA A 2 16.69 -3.95 -48.48
CA ALA A 2 15.53 -4.13 -47.61
C ALA A 2 15.25 -2.76 -46.98
N ASP A 3 14.10 -2.19 -47.33
CA ASP A 3 13.59 -0.89 -46.90
C ASP A 3 13.33 -0.87 -45.39
N SER A 4 13.63 0.25 -44.74
CA SER A 4 13.28 0.48 -43.32
C SER A 4 11.82 0.96 -43.21
N PRO A 5 11.03 0.48 -42.24
CA PRO A 5 9.64 0.91 -42.09
C PRO A 5 9.55 2.34 -41.52
N PRO A 6 8.51 3.11 -41.87
CA PRO A 6 8.38 4.53 -41.54
C PRO A 6 8.05 4.74 -40.06
N GLN A 7 8.72 5.71 -39.43
CA GLN A 7 8.36 6.18 -38.08
C GLN A 7 7.11 7.06 -38.15
N SER A 8 6.07 6.65 -37.43
CA SER A 8 4.85 7.45 -37.21
C SER A 8 5.14 8.65 -36.29
N PRO A 9 4.50 9.82 -36.51
CA PRO A 9 4.70 10.99 -35.67
C PRO A 9 4.07 10.79 -34.28
N PRO A 10 4.57 11.48 -33.24
CA PRO A 10 4.01 11.37 -31.90
C PRO A 10 2.61 11.97 -31.84
N ILE A 11 1.66 11.21 -31.29
CA ILE A 11 0.29 11.65 -31.02
C ILE A 11 0.36 12.67 -29.88
N ALA A 12 -0.04 13.92 -30.16
CA ALA A 12 -0.25 14.91 -29.13
C ALA A 12 -1.51 14.55 -28.33
N VAL A 13 -1.32 13.90 -27.17
CA VAL A 13 -2.37 13.72 -26.18
C VAL A 13 -2.60 15.09 -25.55
N GLN A 14 -3.71 15.73 -25.90
CA GLN A 14 -4.19 16.92 -25.20
C GLN A 14 -4.70 16.45 -23.84
N ASP A 15 -3.81 16.45 -22.87
CA ASP A 15 -4.14 16.18 -21.47
C ASP A 15 -4.85 17.42 -20.93
N ALA A 16 -6.18 17.46 -21.07
CA ALA A 16 -7.02 18.39 -20.34
C ALA A 16 -6.99 17.97 -18.86
N ALA A 17 -5.85 18.21 -18.22
CA ALA A 17 -5.67 18.03 -16.79
C ALA A 17 -6.57 19.05 -16.09
N ALA A 18 -7.80 18.64 -15.76
CA ALA A 18 -8.52 19.26 -14.66
C ALA A 18 -7.59 19.15 -13.45
N VAL A 19 -7.00 20.27 -13.05
CA VAL A 19 -6.14 20.36 -11.87
C VAL A 19 -7.06 20.11 -10.68
N ILE A 20 -7.06 18.88 -10.19
CA ILE A 20 -7.70 18.52 -8.93
C ILE A 20 -6.73 19.00 -7.84
N GLU A 21 -6.99 20.19 -7.32
CA GLU A 21 -6.27 20.73 -6.16
C GLU A 21 -6.55 19.81 -4.94
N PRO A 22 -5.51 19.28 -4.27
CA PRO A 22 -5.73 18.55 -3.03
C PRO A 22 -6.11 19.53 -1.91
N ASP A 23 -7.27 19.31 -1.28
CA ASP A 23 -7.64 20.04 -0.06
C ASP A 23 -6.66 19.65 1.07
N PHE A 24 -5.83 20.62 1.50
CA PHE A 24 -4.90 20.45 2.62
C PHE A 24 -5.67 20.49 3.94
N ILE A 25 -5.88 19.34 4.56
CA ILE A 25 -6.43 19.24 5.92
C ILE A 25 -5.32 19.62 6.92
N ASP A 26 -5.54 20.66 7.72
CA ASP A 26 -4.65 21.11 8.80
C ASP A 26 -4.59 20.05 9.92
N ASN A 27 -3.58 19.19 9.86
CA ASN A 27 -3.40 18.00 10.69
C ASN A 27 -2.61 18.31 11.97
N SER A 28 -3.09 19.21 12.83
CA SER A 28 -2.39 19.47 14.10
C SER A 28 -2.50 18.34 15.13
N GLU A 29 -3.40 17.37 14.94
CA GLU A 29 -3.68 16.26 15.88
C GLU A 29 -3.89 14.91 15.14
N SER A 30 -3.22 14.68 14.00
CA SER A 30 -3.43 13.47 13.17
C SER A 30 -2.18 12.57 13.14
N ASP A 31 -2.40 11.26 13.18
CA ASP A 31 -1.35 10.25 13.09
C ASP A 31 -0.46 10.48 11.85
N SER A 32 0.80 10.84 12.11
CA SER A 32 1.78 11.23 11.09
C SER A 32 2.03 10.15 10.03
N ALA A 33 1.69 8.89 10.33
CA ALA A 33 1.76 7.79 9.37
C ALA A 33 0.82 7.98 8.17
N TYR A 34 -0.39 8.53 8.40
CA TYR A 34 -1.38 8.71 7.34
C TYR A 34 -1.06 9.89 6.42
N ALA A 35 -0.52 10.99 6.97
CA ALA A 35 -0.23 12.21 6.21
C ALA A 35 0.80 11.99 5.09
N LYS A 36 1.76 11.08 5.27
CA LYS A 36 2.78 10.75 4.25
C LYS A 36 2.19 10.01 3.05
N SER A 37 1.14 9.22 3.25
CA SER A 37 0.48 8.47 2.18
C SER A 37 -0.27 9.37 1.19
N LEU A 38 -0.74 10.54 1.65
CA LEU A 38 -1.54 11.46 0.83
C LEU A 38 -0.77 12.07 -0.35
N GLN A 39 0.56 12.17 -0.25
CA GLN A 39 1.40 12.74 -1.31
C GLN A 39 1.61 11.79 -2.51
N THR A 40 1.23 10.52 -2.36
CA THR A 40 1.67 9.42 -3.24
C THR A 40 0.49 8.72 -3.95
N PHE A 41 -0.75 9.19 -3.76
CA PHE A 41 -1.98 8.52 -4.18
C PHE A 41 -2.05 8.09 -5.66
N THR A 42 -1.40 8.82 -6.56
CA THR A 42 -1.43 8.55 -8.01
C THR A 42 -0.17 7.86 -8.53
N THR A 43 0.81 7.60 -7.67
CA THR A 43 2.07 6.97 -8.08
C THR A 43 1.94 5.45 -8.07
N SER A 44 2.64 4.79 -9.00
CA SER A 44 2.71 3.33 -9.03
C SER A 44 3.58 2.78 -7.90
N ILE A 45 3.27 1.57 -7.43
CA ILE A 45 4.09 0.84 -6.45
C ILE A 45 5.52 0.71 -7.00
N GLY A 46 6.50 1.20 -6.25
CA GLY A 46 7.90 1.08 -6.63
C GLY A 46 8.41 -0.36 -6.52
N GLU A 47 9.33 -0.75 -7.41
CA GLU A 47 9.99 -2.06 -7.38
C GLU A 47 10.66 -2.35 -6.02
N SER A 48 11.08 -1.29 -5.32
CA SER A 48 11.67 -1.37 -3.97
C SER A 48 10.79 -2.06 -2.93
N VAL A 49 9.47 -2.10 -3.12
CA VAL A 49 8.53 -2.78 -2.21
C VAL A 49 8.75 -4.30 -2.20
N PHE A 50 9.29 -4.88 -3.27
CA PHE A 50 9.57 -6.30 -3.37
C PHE A 50 10.92 -6.70 -2.77
N ASN A 51 11.76 -5.73 -2.38
CA ASN A 51 13.09 -5.97 -1.81
C ASN A 51 13.02 -6.36 -0.32
N TYR A 52 12.35 -7.47 -0.02
CA TYR A 52 12.17 -7.97 1.35
C TYR A 52 13.50 -8.17 2.07
N LYS A 53 13.51 -7.82 3.36
CA LYS A 53 14.65 -8.07 4.23
C LYS A 53 14.51 -9.42 4.92
N TYR A 54 15.63 -10.11 5.07
CA TYR A 54 15.69 -11.38 5.79
C TYR A 54 16.70 -11.26 6.93
N GLU A 55 16.21 -11.40 8.16
CA GLU A 55 17.04 -11.36 9.35
C GLU A 55 16.69 -12.54 10.25
N ASN A 56 17.71 -13.25 10.75
CA ASN A 56 17.52 -14.43 11.61
C ASN A 56 16.60 -15.50 10.99
N GLY A 57 16.61 -15.62 9.66
CA GLY A 57 15.73 -16.54 8.93
C GLY A 57 14.26 -16.12 8.83
N ARG A 58 13.90 -14.91 9.28
CA ARG A 58 12.55 -14.33 9.19
C ARG A 58 12.51 -13.30 8.06
N ARG A 59 11.36 -13.19 7.36
CA ARG A 59 11.11 -12.16 6.32
C ARG A 59 10.47 -10.93 6.92
N TYR A 60 10.93 -9.73 6.56
CA TYR A 60 10.38 -8.44 7.01
C TYR A 60 9.97 -7.55 5.83
N HIS A 61 9.10 -6.59 6.10
CA HIS A 61 8.58 -5.64 5.11
C HIS A 61 9.68 -4.74 4.55
N ALA A 62 9.70 -4.54 3.23
CA ALA A 62 10.58 -3.59 2.56
C ALA A 62 9.95 -2.19 2.45
N PHE A 63 8.62 -2.16 2.32
CA PHE A 63 7.83 -0.93 2.30
C PHE A 63 7.70 -0.41 3.73
N HIS A 64 8.04 0.87 3.94
CA HIS A 64 8.08 1.47 5.28
C HIS A 64 8.92 0.66 6.27
N ASP A 65 10.10 0.26 5.80
CA ASP A 65 11.10 -0.43 6.61
C ASP A 65 11.33 0.28 7.95
N GLY A 66 11.20 -0.46 9.05
CA GLY A 66 11.29 0.04 10.41
C GLY A 66 9.96 0.50 11.04
N GLU A 67 8.88 0.71 10.27
CA GLU A 67 7.58 1.13 10.81
C GLU A 67 6.80 -0.04 11.42
N TYR A 68 6.92 -1.23 10.82
CA TYR A 68 6.37 -2.47 11.37
C TYR A 68 7.51 -3.43 11.77
N PRO A 69 7.78 -3.61 13.08
CA PRO A 69 8.95 -4.36 13.54
C PRO A 69 8.76 -5.88 13.48
N LEU A 70 7.53 -6.35 13.23
CA LEU A 70 7.24 -7.78 13.16
C LEU A 70 7.46 -8.32 11.74
N PRO A 71 7.85 -9.60 11.62
CA PRO A 71 8.04 -10.25 10.33
C PRO A 71 6.71 -10.40 9.56
N ASN A 72 6.81 -10.72 8.27
CA ASN A 72 5.71 -11.06 7.38
C ASN A 72 5.98 -12.39 6.67
N ASP A 73 6.39 -13.39 7.44
CA ASP A 73 6.56 -14.76 6.97
C ASP A 73 5.32 -15.61 7.27
N GLU A 74 5.27 -16.81 6.70
CA GLU A 74 4.14 -17.75 6.84
C GLU A 74 3.81 -18.02 8.31
N LYS A 75 4.84 -18.20 9.14
CA LYS A 75 4.67 -18.43 10.58
C LYS A 75 3.97 -17.26 11.28
N GLU A 76 4.30 -16.02 10.94
CA GLU A 76 3.62 -14.85 11.51
C GLU A 76 2.20 -14.71 10.96
N GLN A 77 1.97 -15.06 9.70
CA GLN A 77 0.63 -15.09 9.10
C GLN A 77 -0.28 -16.11 9.80
N GLU A 78 0.22 -17.31 10.11
CA GLU A 78 -0.50 -18.32 10.91
C GLU A 78 -0.86 -17.79 12.31
N ARG A 79 0.08 -17.07 12.96
CA ARG A 79 -0.17 -16.45 14.27
C ARG A 79 -1.28 -15.41 14.20
N LEU A 80 -1.31 -14.59 13.15
CA LEU A 80 -2.33 -13.57 12.92
C LEU A 80 -3.69 -14.20 12.60
N ASP A 81 -3.73 -15.30 11.86
CA ASP A 81 -4.97 -16.05 11.60
C ASP A 81 -5.57 -16.63 12.88
N LEU A 82 -4.74 -17.23 13.74
CA LEU A 82 -5.16 -17.70 15.05
C LEU A 82 -5.69 -16.55 15.93
N LEU A 83 -5.00 -15.40 15.93
CA LEU A 83 -5.44 -14.22 16.66
C LEU A 83 -6.82 -13.74 16.16
N HIS A 84 -7.01 -13.68 14.84
CA HIS A 84 -8.30 -13.34 14.24
C HIS A 84 -9.39 -14.35 14.63
N HIS A 85 -9.07 -15.65 14.67
CA HIS A 85 -9.99 -16.68 15.13
C HIS A 85 -10.40 -16.47 16.59
N ILE A 86 -9.46 -16.17 17.48
CA ILE A 86 -9.74 -15.85 18.90
C ILE A 86 -10.67 -14.64 19.01
N PHE A 87 -10.43 -13.57 18.24
CA PHE A 87 -11.34 -12.42 18.21
C PHE A 87 -12.74 -12.80 17.75
N LYS A 88 -12.88 -13.60 16.69
CA LYS A 88 -14.20 -14.09 16.27
C LYS A 88 -14.89 -14.88 17.37
N LEU A 89 -14.19 -15.74 18.10
CA LEU A 89 -14.79 -16.47 19.23
C LEU A 89 -15.29 -15.52 20.33
N MET A 90 -14.49 -14.50 20.68
CA MET A 90 -14.90 -13.49 21.67
C MET A 90 -16.10 -12.66 21.20
N LEU A 91 -16.21 -12.40 19.90
CA LEU A 91 -17.33 -11.67 19.29
C LEU A 91 -18.52 -12.58 18.92
N GLY A 92 -18.54 -13.85 19.34
CA GLY A 92 -19.62 -14.78 19.02
C GLY A 92 -19.77 -15.08 17.52
N GLY A 93 -18.69 -14.92 16.76
CA GLY A 93 -18.62 -15.10 15.31
C GLY A 93 -18.82 -13.81 14.49
N ALA A 94 -19.15 -12.69 15.12
CA ALA A 94 -19.32 -11.42 14.41
C ALA A 94 -17.98 -10.84 13.92
N LEU A 95 -18.00 -10.21 12.74
CA LEU A 95 -16.84 -9.54 12.15
C LEU A 95 -16.69 -8.08 12.62
N TYR A 96 -17.78 -7.49 13.09
CA TYR A 96 -17.84 -6.10 13.52
C TYR A 96 -18.81 -5.96 14.70
N VAL A 97 -18.60 -4.91 15.50
CA VAL A 97 -19.48 -4.50 16.61
C VAL A 97 -20.19 -3.18 16.28
N ALA A 98 -19.73 -2.46 15.26
CA ALA A 98 -20.30 -1.19 14.84
C ALA A 98 -21.71 -1.39 14.24
N PRO A 99 -22.69 -0.51 14.54
CA PRO A 99 -23.97 -0.52 13.84
C PRO A 99 -23.75 -0.06 12.40
N LEU A 100 -23.85 -0.98 11.44
CA LEU A 100 -23.76 -0.65 10.02
C LEU A 100 -25.13 -0.10 9.55
N PRO A 101 -25.16 1.06 8.86
CA PRO A 101 -26.38 1.61 8.24
C PRO A 101 -26.83 0.79 7.02
#